data_AF-A0A7C9MPX5-F1
#
_entry.id   AF-A0A7C9MPX5-F1
#
_cell.length_a   1.000
_cell.length_b   1.000
_cell.length_c   1.000
_cell.angle_alpha   90.00
_cell.angle_beta   90.00
_cell.angle_gamma   90.00
#
_symmetry.space_group_name_H-M   'P 1'
#
loop_
_entity.id
_entity.type
_entity.pdbx_description
1 polymer ?
#
loop_
_entity_poly.entity_id
_entity_poly.type
_entity_poly.pdbx_seq_one_letter_code
_entity_poly.pdbx_strand_id
1 'polypeptide(L)'
;MNSEPLRATLHQLLHAEAAPNQALAVLLGDYATYHAALALLAGGLSAACLLLTFSFWRRLRTAAGHGWRFETKLSATFGVLSVILGSLLGLLTLANAGNALHPKAGFEPLLSLLGRGSGAAAQREAAFNAWLQSGQAALPDALRTEVLERLAWQQPKALLCGLLCVVLVALSARIWGHLIRRFRQDPSAWTLGERGLIVSGGVTVFASLPLLVMFLANTQASLAPITLTLLYG
;
A
#
# COMPACT_ATOMS: atom_id res chain seq x y z
N MET A 1 -23.97 -10.26 -24.85
CA MET A 1 -23.91 -8.80 -25.06
C MET A 1 -22.46 -8.40 -24.84
N ASN A 2 -21.85 -7.80 -25.87
CA ASN A 2 -20.41 -7.64 -25.95
C ASN A 2 -19.94 -6.54 -24.99
N SER A 3 -18.95 -6.85 -24.19
CA SER A 3 -18.24 -6.00 -23.22
C SER A 3 -17.10 -5.18 -23.87
N GLU A 4 -16.97 -5.25 -25.21
CA GLU A 4 -16.13 -4.37 -26.02
C GLU A 4 -16.44 -2.86 -26.00
N PRO A 5 -17.67 -2.36 -25.74
CA PRO A 5 -17.96 -0.94 -25.95
C PRO A 5 -17.24 -0.05 -24.95
N LEU A 6 -17.05 -0.48 -23.69
CA LEU A 6 -16.36 0.33 -22.69
C LEU A 6 -14.89 0.56 -23.06
N ARG A 7 -14.19 -0.50 -23.47
CA ARG A 7 -12.78 -0.41 -23.88
C ARG A 7 -12.61 0.53 -25.07
N ALA A 8 -13.48 0.41 -26.07
CA ALA A 8 -13.47 1.28 -27.24
C ALA A 8 -13.73 2.76 -26.87
N THR A 9 -14.74 3.01 -26.04
CA THR A 9 -15.06 4.36 -25.54
C THR A 9 -13.88 4.96 -24.78
N LEU A 10 -13.27 4.23 -23.84
CA LEU A 10 -12.12 4.73 -23.08
C LEU A 10 -10.91 5.00 -23.98
N HIS A 11 -10.60 4.08 -24.91
CA HIS A 11 -9.51 4.27 -25.86
C HIS A 11 -9.72 5.54 -26.70
N GLN A 12 -10.93 5.75 -27.22
CA GLN A 12 -11.28 6.95 -27.97
C GLN A 12 -11.15 8.21 -27.10
N LEU A 13 -11.71 8.21 -25.89
CA LEU A 13 -11.69 9.39 -25.02
C LEU A 13 -10.29 9.74 -24.49
N LEU A 14 -9.41 8.76 -24.29
CA LEU A 14 -8.03 9.00 -23.86
C LEU A 14 -7.18 9.69 -24.95
N HIS A 15 -7.45 9.36 -26.22
CA HIS A 15 -6.72 9.85 -27.39
C HIS A 15 -7.41 11.03 -28.10
N ALA A 16 -8.66 11.34 -27.77
CA ALA A 16 -9.36 12.46 -28.36
C ALA A 16 -8.73 13.81 -27.93
N GLU A 17 -8.43 14.66 -28.90
CA GLU A 17 -8.04 16.07 -28.68
C GLU A 17 -9.25 16.99 -28.45
N ALA A 18 -10.47 16.44 -28.55
CA ALA A 18 -11.72 17.17 -28.48
C ALA A 18 -12.07 17.70 -27.07
N ALA A 19 -13.23 18.36 -26.96
CA ALA A 19 -13.73 18.96 -25.74
C ALA A 19 -13.62 18.02 -24.51
N PRO A 20 -13.29 18.57 -23.32
CA PRO A 20 -13.01 17.79 -22.12
C PRO A 20 -14.23 16.96 -21.69
N ASN A 21 -14.07 15.64 -21.63
CA ASN A 21 -15.07 14.74 -21.05
C ASN A 21 -14.93 14.73 -19.51
N GLN A 22 -15.93 15.27 -18.80
CA GLN A 22 -15.83 15.42 -17.34
C GLN A 22 -15.92 14.07 -16.61
N ALA A 23 -16.68 13.10 -17.13
CA ALA A 23 -16.73 11.75 -16.57
C ALA A 23 -15.34 11.09 -16.60
N LEU A 24 -14.63 11.18 -17.72
CA LEU A 24 -13.25 10.69 -17.83
C LEU A 24 -12.31 11.44 -16.88
N ALA A 25 -12.47 12.76 -16.73
CA ALA A 25 -11.66 13.54 -15.79
C ALA A 25 -11.87 13.09 -14.34
N VAL A 26 -13.10 12.76 -13.93
CA VAL A 26 -13.41 12.19 -12.62
C VAL A 26 -12.74 10.82 -12.45
N LEU A 27 -12.86 9.93 -13.44
CA LEU A 27 -12.24 8.60 -13.39
C LEU A 27 -10.71 8.68 -13.29
N LEU A 28 -10.07 9.53 -14.10
CA LEU A 28 -8.62 9.72 -14.05
C LEU A 28 -8.16 10.43 -12.77
N GLY A 29 -8.96 11.35 -12.23
CA GLY A 29 -8.70 12.00 -10.95
C GLY A 29 -8.75 11.02 -9.78
N ASP A 30 -9.72 10.10 -9.79
CA ASP A 30 -9.80 8.99 -8.83
C ASP A 30 -8.57 8.07 -8.97
N TYR A 31 -8.21 7.65 -10.18
CA TYR A 31 -6.98 6.87 -10.44
C TYR A 31 -5.69 7.58 -9.97
N ALA A 32 -5.58 8.89 -10.23
CA ALA A 32 -4.45 9.68 -9.75
C ALA A 32 -4.40 9.74 -8.21
N THR A 33 -5.56 9.89 -7.57
CA THR A 33 -5.69 9.93 -6.10
C THR A 33 -5.30 8.59 -5.47
N TYR A 34 -5.70 7.47 -6.08
CA TYR A 34 -5.29 6.12 -5.68
C TYR A 34 -3.76 6.00 -5.62
N HIS A 35 -3.10 6.36 -6.72
CA HIS A 35 -1.65 6.26 -6.83
C HIS A 35 -0.91 7.29 -5.97
N ALA A 36 -1.44 8.51 -5.83
CA ALA A 36 -0.88 9.53 -4.95
C ALA A 36 -0.89 9.08 -3.48
N ALA A 37 -2.00 8.49 -3.02
CA ALA A 37 -2.11 7.96 -1.67
C ALA A 37 -1.05 6.87 -1.40
N LEU A 38 -0.88 5.93 -2.35
CA LEU A 38 0.13 4.89 -2.21
C LEU A 38 1.55 5.45 -2.24
N ALA A 39 1.83 6.42 -3.11
CA ALA A 39 3.13 7.08 -3.17
C ALA A 39 3.46 7.80 -1.85
N LEU A 40 2.52 8.53 -1.27
CA LEU A 40 2.73 9.23 0.01
C LEU A 40 2.96 8.27 1.17
N LEU A 41 2.14 7.21 1.29
CA LEU A 41 2.27 6.24 2.36
C LEU A 41 3.56 5.41 2.23
N ALA A 42 3.86 4.89 1.04
CA ALA A 42 5.09 4.16 0.78
C ALA A 42 6.33 5.05 0.95
N GLY A 43 6.25 6.32 0.54
CA GLY A 43 7.34 7.28 0.68
C GLY A 43 7.63 7.61 2.15
N GLY A 44 6.59 7.83 2.96
CA GLY A 44 6.72 8.01 4.40
C GLY A 44 7.36 6.81 5.09
N LEU A 45 6.95 5.59 4.73
CA LEU A 45 7.54 4.36 5.26
C LEU A 45 8.99 4.15 4.79
N SER A 46 9.30 4.48 3.53
CA SER A 46 10.66 4.44 2.99
C SER A 46 11.59 5.40 3.74
N ALA A 47 11.12 6.63 4.01
CA ALA A 47 11.84 7.60 4.82
C ALA A 47 12.07 7.09 6.26
N ALA A 48 11.06 6.47 6.88
CA ALA A 48 11.21 5.86 8.20
C ALA A 48 12.26 4.73 8.19
N CYS A 49 12.26 3.86 7.16
CA CYS A 49 13.28 2.83 6.99
C CYS A 49 14.69 3.42 6.83
N LEU A 50 14.85 4.53 6.09
CA LEU A 50 16.14 5.21 5.95
C LEU A 50 16.65 5.74 7.29
N LEU A 51 15.77 6.37 8.09
CA LEU A 51 16.10 6.83 9.44
C LEU A 51 16.50 5.67 10.37
N LEU A 52 15.79 4.55 10.29
CA LEU A 52 16.12 3.33 11.03
C LEU A 52 17.48 2.76 10.60
N THR A 53 17.75 2.66 9.29
CA THR A 53 19.05 2.24 8.76
C THR A 53 20.17 3.12 9.32
N PHE A 54 20.02 4.45 9.26
CA PHE A 54 21.02 5.37 9.80
C PHE A 54 21.22 5.17 11.31
N SER A 55 20.14 5.00 12.07
CA SER A 55 20.19 4.73 13.51
C SER A 55 20.92 3.43 13.84
N PHE A 56 20.60 2.33 13.14
CA PHE A 56 21.25 1.05 13.32
C PHE A 56 22.72 1.07 12.89
N TRP A 57 23.05 1.77 11.80
CA TRP A 57 24.42 1.96 11.36
C TRP A 57 25.25 2.74 12.38
N ARG A 58 24.68 3.81 12.96
CA ARG A 58 25.34 4.58 14.02
C ARG A 58 25.64 3.71 15.23
N ARG A 59 24.67 2.90 15.68
CA ARG A 59 24.84 1.94 16.79
C ARG A 59 25.91 0.90 16.49
N LEU A 60 25.93 0.38 15.27
CA LEU A 60 26.93 -0.57 14.80
C LEU A 60 28.34 0.01 14.88
N ARG A 61 28.54 1.24 14.38
CA ARG A 61 29.83 1.94 14.45
C ARG A 61 30.30 2.17 15.88
N THR A 62 29.40 2.56 16.78
CA THR A 62 29.76 2.74 18.20
C THR A 62 30.15 1.43 18.90
N ALA A 63 29.64 0.29 18.42
CA ALA A 63 29.91 -1.03 19.00
C ALA A 63 31.15 -1.74 18.42
N ALA A 64 31.73 -1.24 17.32
CA ALA A 64 32.78 -1.90 16.55
C ALA A 64 34.07 -2.23 17.33
N GLY A 65 34.31 -1.60 18.48
CA GLY A 65 35.46 -1.89 19.35
C GLY A 65 35.28 -3.00 20.39
N HIS A 66 34.06 -3.53 20.58
CA HIS A 66 33.72 -4.39 21.74
C HIS A 66 33.34 -5.85 21.37
N GLY A 67 33.64 -6.28 20.14
CA GLY A 67 33.34 -7.62 19.61
C GLY A 67 31.91 -7.81 19.10
N TRP A 68 31.64 -8.96 18.48
CA TRP A 68 30.36 -9.26 17.81
C TRP A 68 29.27 -9.74 18.78
N ARG A 69 28.72 -8.78 19.54
CA ARG A 69 27.68 -9.00 20.56
C ARG A 69 26.28 -9.16 19.94
N PHE A 70 25.32 -9.67 20.73
CA PHE A 70 23.92 -9.83 20.32
C PHE A 70 23.32 -8.54 19.77
N GLU A 71 23.51 -7.41 20.46
CA GLU A 71 23.02 -6.11 20.02
C GLU A 71 23.59 -5.70 18.65
N THR A 72 24.87 -5.99 18.42
CA THR A 72 25.56 -5.66 17.18
C THR A 72 25.00 -6.48 16.01
N LYS A 73 24.79 -7.79 16.23
CA LYS A 73 24.12 -8.68 15.26
C LYS A 73 22.72 -8.19 14.94
N LEU A 74 21.93 -7.89 15.97
CA LEU A 74 20.55 -7.44 15.83
C LEU A 74 20.46 -6.10 15.07
N SER A 75 21.33 -5.15 15.39
CA SER A 75 21.42 -3.85 14.70
C SER A 75 21.83 -4.04 13.24
N ALA A 76 22.79 -4.93 12.95
CA ALA A 76 23.18 -5.24 11.57
C ALA A 76 22.02 -5.89 10.80
N THR A 77 21.34 -6.88 11.38
CA THR A 77 20.18 -7.55 10.76
C THR A 77 19.05 -6.56 10.46
N PHE A 78 18.60 -5.78 11.45
CA PHE A 78 17.55 -4.80 11.23
C PHE A 78 17.96 -3.66 10.30
N GLY A 79 19.23 -3.25 10.32
CA GLY A 79 19.77 -2.29 9.36
C GLY A 79 19.65 -2.80 7.92
N VAL A 80 20.09 -4.03 7.65
CA VAL A 80 19.99 -4.67 6.32
C VAL A 80 18.52 -4.81 5.90
N LEU A 81 17.65 -5.32 6.78
CA LEU A 81 16.22 -5.45 6.50
C LEU A 81 15.56 -4.09 6.21
N SER A 82 15.95 -3.04 6.94
CA SER A 82 15.45 -1.68 6.72
C SER A 82 15.90 -1.11 5.38
N VAL A 83 17.14 -1.38 4.93
CA VAL A 83 17.60 -1.02 3.58
C VAL A 83 16.78 -1.72 2.51
N ILE A 84 16.60 -3.04 2.63
CA ILE A 84 15.85 -3.84 1.65
C ILE A 84 14.41 -3.32 1.54
N LEU A 85 13.70 -3.26 2.68
CA LEU A 85 12.31 -2.82 2.71
C LEU A 85 12.17 -1.37 2.26
N GLY A 86 13.03 -0.46 2.74
CA GLY A 86 13.04 0.94 2.36
C GLY A 86 13.26 1.15 0.86
N SER A 87 14.13 0.35 0.23
CA SER A 87 14.38 0.40 -1.21
C SER A 87 13.18 -0.07 -2.02
N LEU A 88 12.56 -1.19 -1.62
CA LEU A 88 11.33 -1.70 -2.26
C LEU A 88 10.18 -0.67 -2.17
N LEU A 89 10.01 -0.05 -1.01
CA LEU A 89 9.04 1.03 -0.81
C LEU A 89 9.38 2.29 -1.60
N GLY A 90 10.67 2.60 -1.78
CA GLY A 90 11.13 3.70 -2.63
C GLY A 90 10.78 3.47 -4.10
N LEU A 91 11.01 2.27 -4.63
CA LEU A 91 10.58 1.89 -5.99
C LEU A 91 9.07 1.99 -6.14
N LEU A 92 8.32 1.47 -5.15
CA LEU A 92 6.87 1.59 -5.12
C LEU A 92 6.42 3.05 -5.15
N THR A 93 7.07 3.91 -4.36
CA THR A 93 6.80 5.35 -4.31
C THR A 93 6.98 6.01 -5.68
N LEU A 94 8.10 5.75 -6.35
CA LEU A 94 8.42 6.33 -7.65
C LEU A 94 7.44 5.86 -8.74
N ALA A 95 7.13 4.56 -8.78
CA ALA A 95 6.18 4.01 -9.74
C ALA A 95 4.79 4.65 -9.58
N ASN A 96 4.32 4.77 -8.33
CA ASN A 96 3.02 5.35 -8.04
C ASN A 96 2.99 6.88 -8.25
N ALA A 97 4.06 7.59 -7.93
CA ALA A 97 4.18 9.01 -8.24
C ALA A 97 4.09 9.26 -9.74
N GLY A 98 4.72 8.41 -10.57
CA GLY A 98 4.62 8.48 -12.04
C GLY A 98 3.17 8.36 -12.53
N ASN A 99 2.42 7.38 -12.03
CA ASN A 99 1.01 7.20 -12.39
C ASN A 99 0.12 8.35 -11.87
N ALA A 100 0.42 8.92 -10.71
CA ALA A 100 -0.32 10.06 -10.17
C ALA A 100 -0.09 11.35 -11.00
N LEU A 101 1.15 11.56 -11.48
CA LEU A 101 1.52 12.72 -12.31
C LEU A 101 1.05 12.56 -13.76
N HIS A 102 1.00 11.33 -14.26
CA HIS A 102 0.61 11.01 -15.65
C HIS A 102 -0.52 9.96 -15.69
N PRO A 103 -1.71 10.27 -15.16
CA PRO A 103 -2.78 9.29 -14.98
C PRO A 103 -3.27 8.66 -16.28
N LYS A 104 -3.29 9.42 -17.39
CA LYS A 104 -3.65 8.86 -18.71
C LYS A 104 -2.72 7.72 -19.13
N ALA A 105 -1.41 7.96 -19.07
CA ALA A 105 -0.40 6.98 -19.48
C ALA A 105 -0.38 5.76 -18.56
N GLY A 106 -0.56 5.96 -17.25
CA GLY A 106 -0.64 4.85 -16.29
C GLY A 106 -1.92 4.01 -16.43
N PHE A 107 -3.04 4.64 -16.81
CA PHE A 107 -4.34 3.99 -16.92
C PHE A 107 -4.48 3.18 -18.22
N GLU A 108 -3.88 3.62 -19.32
CA GLU A 108 -4.02 2.99 -20.64
C GLU A 108 -3.72 1.47 -20.69
N PRO A 109 -2.65 0.94 -20.06
CA PRO A 109 -2.41 -0.50 -20.00
C PRO A 109 -3.56 -1.31 -19.37
N LEU A 110 -4.35 -0.69 -18.47
CA LEU A 110 -5.46 -1.34 -17.77
C LEU A 110 -6.66 -1.59 -18.69
N LEU A 111 -6.75 -0.92 -19.83
CA LEU A 111 -7.80 -1.17 -20.83
C LEU A 111 -7.79 -2.62 -21.34
N SER A 112 -6.64 -3.30 -21.27
CA SER A 112 -6.51 -4.71 -21.64
C SER A 112 -7.21 -5.67 -20.67
N LEU A 113 -7.51 -5.22 -19.45
CA LEU A 113 -8.21 -5.99 -18.41
C LEU A 113 -9.73 -5.92 -18.55
N LEU A 114 -10.24 -4.85 -19.18
CA LEU A 114 -11.66 -4.63 -19.43
C LEU A 114 -12.19 -5.57 -20.51
N GLY A 115 -13.50 -5.81 -20.48
CA GLY A 115 -14.17 -6.60 -21.51
C GLY A 115 -14.16 -8.11 -21.25
N ARG A 116 -13.55 -8.56 -20.14
CA ARG A 116 -13.42 -10.00 -19.81
C ARG A 116 -14.49 -10.51 -18.84
N GLY A 117 -15.26 -9.61 -18.24
CA GLY A 117 -16.29 -9.94 -17.25
C GLY A 117 -17.55 -10.54 -17.86
N SER A 118 -18.27 -11.32 -17.07
CA SER A 118 -19.63 -11.80 -17.37
C SER A 118 -20.58 -11.49 -16.21
N GLY A 119 -21.89 -11.57 -16.45
CA GLY A 119 -22.91 -11.30 -15.42
C GLY A 119 -22.82 -9.87 -14.87
N ALA A 120 -22.68 -9.74 -13.54
CA ALA A 120 -22.61 -8.46 -12.84
C ALA A 120 -21.46 -7.56 -13.34
N ALA A 121 -20.29 -8.14 -13.64
CA ALA A 121 -19.15 -7.39 -14.15
C ALA A 121 -19.46 -6.73 -15.51
N ALA A 122 -20.14 -7.44 -16.41
CA ALA A 122 -20.53 -6.89 -17.72
C ALA A 122 -21.60 -5.79 -17.59
N GLN A 123 -22.54 -5.94 -16.64
CA GLN A 123 -23.55 -4.90 -16.35
C GLN A 123 -22.90 -3.63 -15.82
N ARG A 124 -21.91 -3.76 -14.93
CA ARG A 124 -21.12 -2.64 -14.42
C ARG A 124 -20.34 -1.94 -15.53
N GLU A 125 -19.63 -2.69 -16.36
CA GLU A 125 -18.90 -2.12 -17.50
C GLU A 125 -19.85 -1.35 -18.45
N ALA A 126 -21.06 -1.87 -18.69
CA ALA A 126 -22.08 -1.16 -19.48
C ALA A 126 -22.54 0.15 -18.79
N ALA A 127 -22.72 0.15 -17.47
CA ALA A 127 -23.07 1.36 -16.71
C ALA A 127 -21.94 2.40 -16.75
N PHE A 128 -20.67 1.99 -16.60
CA PHE A 128 -19.52 2.88 -16.80
C PHE A 128 -19.46 3.42 -18.23
N ASN A 129 -19.73 2.59 -19.23
CA ASN A 129 -19.74 3.03 -20.63
C ASN A 129 -20.79 4.11 -20.88
N ALA A 130 -22.02 3.90 -20.41
CA ALA A 130 -23.10 4.89 -20.54
C ALA A 130 -22.74 6.21 -19.83
N TRP A 131 -22.16 6.13 -18.63
CA TRP A 131 -21.70 7.31 -17.89
C TRP A 131 -20.61 8.08 -18.66
N LEU A 132 -19.59 7.39 -19.15
CA LEU A 132 -18.50 8.02 -19.92
C LEU A 132 -19.01 8.65 -21.21
N GLN A 133 -19.93 8.01 -21.92
CA GLN A 133 -20.55 8.55 -23.12
C GLN A 133 -21.41 9.79 -22.84
N SER A 134 -22.04 9.88 -21.66
CA SER A 134 -22.80 11.08 -21.25
C SER A 134 -21.91 12.31 -21.05
N GLY A 135 -20.63 12.10 -20.74
CA GLY A 135 -19.66 13.16 -20.44
C GLY A 135 -19.91 13.91 -19.12
N GLN A 136 -20.93 13.55 -18.34
CA GLN A 136 -21.32 14.23 -17.10
C GLN A 136 -20.40 13.84 -15.93
N ALA A 137 -19.97 14.83 -15.12
CA ALA A 137 -19.15 14.55 -13.94
C ALA A 137 -19.88 13.72 -12.86
N ALA A 138 -21.21 13.84 -12.77
CA ALA A 138 -21.98 13.16 -11.74
C ALA A 138 -22.05 11.65 -11.99
N LEU A 139 -21.67 10.87 -10.99
CA LEU A 139 -21.74 9.41 -11.04
C LEU A 139 -23.21 8.94 -10.95
N PRO A 140 -23.70 8.07 -11.85
CA PRO A 140 -25.04 7.50 -11.79
C PRO A 140 -25.29 6.72 -10.51
N ASP A 141 -26.54 6.67 -10.05
CA ASP A 141 -26.90 6.07 -8.75
C ASP A 141 -26.53 4.59 -8.63
N ALA A 142 -26.61 3.83 -9.73
CA ALA A 142 -26.17 2.44 -9.76
C ALA A 142 -24.68 2.30 -9.41
N LEU A 143 -23.81 3.08 -10.08
CA LEU A 143 -22.36 3.06 -9.82
C LEU A 143 -22.02 3.66 -8.46
N ARG A 144 -22.75 4.69 -8.01
CA ARG A 144 -22.60 5.28 -6.68
C ARG A 144 -22.86 4.25 -5.58
N THR A 145 -23.91 3.45 -5.73
CA THR A 145 -24.26 2.40 -4.76
C THR A 145 -23.14 1.36 -4.66
N GLU A 146 -22.63 0.86 -5.79
CA GLU A 146 -21.51 -0.09 -5.78
C GLU A 146 -20.23 0.49 -5.17
N VAL A 147 -19.94 1.76 -5.44
CA VAL A 147 -18.82 2.49 -4.81
C VAL A 147 -19.00 2.57 -3.30
N LEU A 148 -20.19 2.92 -2.81
CA LEU A 148 -20.49 3.01 -1.38
C LEU A 148 -20.40 1.65 -0.69
N GLU A 149 -20.90 0.59 -1.31
CA GLU A 149 -20.78 -0.79 -0.81
C GLU A 149 -19.32 -1.22 -0.69
N ARG A 150 -18.50 -0.92 -1.71
CA ARG A 150 -17.06 -1.15 -1.65
C ARG A 150 -16.41 -0.38 -0.50
N LEU A 151 -16.73 0.90 -0.34
CA LEU A 151 -16.17 1.72 0.74
C LEU A 151 -16.52 1.16 2.12
N ALA A 152 -17.78 0.74 2.32
CA ALA A 152 -18.24 0.13 3.57
C ALA A 152 -17.45 -1.14 3.95
N TRP A 153 -16.91 -1.85 2.95
CA TRP A 153 -16.08 -3.03 3.16
C TRP A 153 -14.57 -2.72 3.34
N GLN A 154 -14.05 -1.71 2.65
CA GLN A 154 -12.61 -1.39 2.64
C GLN A 154 -12.19 -0.54 3.86
N GLN A 155 -13.01 0.43 4.27
CA GLN A 155 -12.66 1.36 5.34
C GLN A 155 -12.43 0.67 6.70
N PRO A 156 -13.31 -0.26 7.16
CA PRO A 156 -13.08 -0.96 8.43
C PRO A 156 -11.79 -1.79 8.42
N LYS A 157 -11.44 -2.38 7.28
CA LYS A 157 -10.21 -3.17 7.13
C LYS A 157 -8.98 -2.29 7.22
N ALA A 158 -8.98 -1.13 6.55
CA ALA A 158 -7.88 -0.17 6.66
C ALA A 158 -7.65 0.22 8.13
N LEU A 159 -8.72 0.61 8.84
CA LEU A 159 -8.63 1.01 10.25
C LEU A 159 -8.14 -0.13 11.16
N LEU A 160 -8.74 -1.32 11.04
CA LEU A 160 -8.38 -2.46 11.90
C LEU A 160 -6.94 -2.93 11.64
N CYS A 161 -6.54 -3.08 10.37
CA CYS A 161 -5.19 -3.48 10.02
C CYS A 161 -4.16 -2.43 10.45
N GLY A 162 -4.46 -1.13 10.29
CA GLY A 162 -3.60 -0.05 10.73
C GLY A 162 -3.39 -0.08 12.25
N LEU A 163 -4.48 -0.20 13.03
CA LEU A 163 -4.42 -0.26 14.49
C LEU A 163 -3.63 -1.48 14.97
N LEU A 164 -3.93 -2.66 14.44
CA LEU A 164 -3.21 -3.90 14.80
C LEU A 164 -1.73 -3.80 14.41
N CYS A 165 -1.40 -3.22 13.24
CA CYS A 165 -0.03 -3.01 12.81
C CYS A 165 0.73 -2.13 13.82
N VAL A 166 0.14 -1.00 14.24
CA VAL A 166 0.74 -0.10 15.24
C VAL A 166 0.98 -0.83 16.57
N VAL A 167 0.00 -1.60 17.05
CA VAL A 167 0.13 -2.40 18.28
C VAL A 167 1.28 -3.40 18.17
N LEU A 168 1.37 -4.16 17.08
CA LEU A 168 2.43 -5.15 16.89
C LEU A 168 3.81 -4.53 16.74
N VAL A 169 3.94 -3.41 16.02
CA VAL A 169 5.21 -2.67 15.90
C VAL A 169 5.65 -2.14 17.26
N ALA A 170 4.74 -1.56 18.04
CA ALA A 170 5.04 -1.05 19.38
C ALA A 170 5.42 -2.19 20.35
N LEU A 171 4.72 -3.33 20.30
CA LEU A 171 5.05 -4.51 21.08
C LEU A 171 6.42 -5.07 20.69
N SER A 172 6.70 -5.18 19.39
CA SER A 172 8.00 -5.63 18.88
C SER A 172 9.14 -4.74 19.38
N ALA A 173 8.98 -3.41 19.26
CA ALA A 173 9.97 -2.44 19.75
C ALA A 173 10.22 -2.57 21.27
N ARG A 174 9.17 -2.82 22.06
CA ARG A 174 9.29 -3.05 23.52
C ARG A 174 10.02 -4.36 23.83
N ILE A 175 9.67 -5.46 23.14
CA ILE A 175 10.32 -6.77 23.32
C ILE A 175 11.81 -6.67 23.00
N TRP A 176 12.16 -6.17 21.81
CA TRP A 176 13.56 -6.04 21.40
C TRP A 176 14.33 -5.06 22.29
N GLY A 177 13.71 -3.95 22.69
CA GLY A 177 14.30 -3.01 23.64
C GLY A 177 14.57 -3.62 25.01
N HIS A 178 13.67 -4.48 25.50
CA HIS A 178 13.88 -5.24 26.74
C HIS A 178 15.04 -6.24 26.60
N LEU A 179 15.07 -7.05 25.53
CA LEU A 179 16.13 -8.03 25.30
C LEU A 179 17.51 -7.38 25.18
N ILE A 180 17.61 -6.23 24.50
CA ILE A 180 18.87 -5.47 24.40
C ILE A 180 19.31 -4.97 25.80
N ARG A 181 18.41 -4.37 26.59
CA ARG A 181 18.74 -3.88 27.94
C ARG A 181 19.19 -5.01 28.86
N ARG A 182 18.49 -6.14 28.83
CA ARG A 182 18.82 -7.32 29.63
C ARG A 182 20.19 -7.89 29.27
N PHE A 183 20.46 -8.08 27.97
CA PHE A 183 21.75 -8.57 27.49
C PHE A 183 22.93 -7.64 27.87
N ARG A 184 22.70 -6.33 27.96
CA ARG A 184 23.72 -5.36 28.41
C ARG A 184 24.05 -5.48 29.90
N GLN A 185 23.08 -5.84 30.74
CA GLN A 185 23.26 -5.95 32.19
C GLN A 185 23.94 -7.26 32.57
N ASP A 186 23.63 -8.34 31.86
CA ASP A 186 24.09 -9.69 32.17
C ASP A 186 24.21 -10.50 30.88
N PRO A 187 25.43 -10.62 30.34
CA PRO A 187 25.68 -11.39 29.12
C PRO A 187 25.60 -12.91 29.31
N SER A 188 25.26 -13.41 30.51
CA SER A 188 25.22 -14.84 30.79
C SER A 188 24.11 -15.56 30.00
N ALA A 189 24.06 -16.89 30.15
CA ALA A 189 23.23 -17.76 29.31
C ALA A 189 21.75 -17.34 29.28
N TRP A 190 21.16 -17.33 28.08
CA TRP A 190 19.75 -17.03 27.85
C TRP A 190 18.84 -18.00 28.60
N THR A 191 18.00 -17.46 29.49
CA THR A 191 16.91 -18.16 30.16
C THR A 191 15.85 -18.62 29.17
N LEU A 192 15.05 -19.63 29.54
CA LEU A 192 13.94 -20.11 28.69
C LEU A 192 12.94 -18.99 28.37
N GLY A 193 12.67 -18.10 29.33
CA GLY A 193 11.78 -16.95 29.14
C GLY A 193 12.29 -15.97 28.08
N GLU A 194 13.59 -15.66 28.08
CA GLU A 194 14.16 -14.75 27.08
C GLU A 194 14.18 -15.37 25.67
N ARG A 195 14.38 -16.69 25.55
CA ARG A 195 14.21 -17.40 24.27
C ARG A 195 12.77 -17.27 23.75
N GLY A 196 11.78 -17.40 24.64
CA GLY A 196 10.37 -17.16 24.32
C GLY A 196 10.11 -15.74 23.83
N LEU A 197 10.77 -14.74 24.43
CA LEU A 197 10.69 -13.34 24.00
C LEU A 197 11.34 -13.12 22.63
N ILE A 198 12.47 -13.76 22.30
CA ILE A 198 13.08 -13.69 20.97
C ILE A 198 12.10 -14.20 19.91
N VAL A 199 11.50 -15.38 20.14
CA VAL A 199 10.50 -15.96 19.23
C VAL A 199 9.30 -15.02 19.08
N SER A 200 8.78 -14.51 20.19
CA SER A 200 7.66 -13.55 20.17
C SER A 200 8.01 -12.25 19.44
N GLY A 201 9.23 -11.74 19.60
CA GLY A 201 9.75 -10.59 18.87
C GLY A 201 9.82 -10.84 17.36
N GLY A 202 10.25 -12.04 16.95
CA GLY A 202 10.24 -12.45 15.54
C GLY A 202 8.83 -12.55 14.95
N VAL A 203 7.91 -13.20 15.68
CA VAL A 203 6.50 -13.35 15.26
C VAL A 203 5.83 -11.99 15.12
N THR A 204 6.04 -11.05 16.05
CA THR A 204 5.46 -9.69 15.96
C THR A 204 5.97 -8.92 14.74
N VAL A 205 7.26 -9.02 14.39
CA VAL A 205 7.79 -8.45 13.14
C VAL A 205 7.14 -9.10 11.94
N PHE A 206 7.12 -10.42 11.87
CA PHE A 206 6.57 -11.16 10.73
C PHE A 206 5.08 -10.85 10.50
N ALA A 207 4.28 -10.79 11.56
CA ALA A 207 2.85 -10.46 11.48
C ALA A 207 2.57 -8.98 11.16
N SER A 208 3.49 -8.06 11.48
CA SER A 208 3.33 -6.64 11.14
C SER A 208 3.41 -6.37 9.63
N LEU A 209 4.18 -7.16 8.88
CA LEU A 209 4.37 -6.98 7.43
C LEU A 209 3.07 -7.16 6.61
N PRO A 210 2.33 -8.28 6.73
CA PRO A 210 1.06 -8.42 6.01
C PRO A 210 0.01 -7.41 6.48
N LEU A 211 -0.01 -7.04 7.77
CA LEU A 211 -0.90 -5.99 8.26
C LEU A 211 -0.58 -4.62 7.65
N LEU A 212 0.70 -4.31 7.46
CA LEU A 212 1.13 -3.11 6.74
C LEU A 212 0.66 -3.12 5.29
N VAL A 213 0.86 -4.24 4.58
CA VAL A 213 0.39 -4.40 3.19
C VAL A 213 -1.13 -4.25 3.10
N MET A 214 -1.87 -4.90 4.02
CA MET A 214 -3.33 -4.76 4.08
C MET A 214 -3.73 -3.32 4.39
N PHE A 215 -3.11 -2.66 5.36
CA PHE A 215 -3.39 -1.26 5.66
C PHE A 215 -3.21 -0.36 4.43
N LEU A 216 -2.07 -0.48 3.74
CA LEU A 216 -1.79 0.29 2.53
C LEU A 216 -2.85 0.01 1.45
N ALA A 217 -3.11 -1.26 1.16
CA ALA A 217 -4.02 -1.67 0.09
C ALA A 217 -5.47 -1.22 0.33
N ASN A 218 -5.97 -1.35 1.56
CA ASN A 218 -7.33 -0.95 1.90
C ASN A 218 -7.45 0.59 2.04
N THR A 219 -6.39 1.30 2.44
CA THR A 219 -6.40 2.78 2.53
C THR A 219 -6.52 3.42 1.15
N GLN A 220 -5.67 3.03 0.19
CA GLN A 220 -5.78 3.54 -1.18
C GLN A 220 -7.13 3.20 -1.83
N ALA A 221 -7.67 2.00 -1.56
CA ALA A 221 -8.97 1.58 -2.06
C ALA A 221 -10.14 2.37 -1.45
N SER A 222 -9.96 2.92 -0.26
CA SER A 222 -10.96 3.75 0.42
C SER A 222 -10.93 5.21 -0.04
N LEU A 223 -9.78 5.70 -0.53
CA LEU A 223 -9.61 7.08 -1.00
C LEU A 223 -10.02 7.28 -2.46
N ALA A 224 -9.90 6.23 -3.27
CA ALA A 224 -10.17 6.27 -4.70
C ALA A 224 -10.93 5.00 -5.15
N PRO A 225 -12.22 4.91 -4.82
CA PRO A 225 -12.99 3.69 -5.01
C PRO A 225 -13.47 3.50 -6.45
N ILE A 226 -13.60 4.55 -7.26
CA ILE A 226 -14.26 4.47 -8.58
C ILE A 226 -13.47 3.55 -9.52
N THR A 227 -12.16 3.77 -9.61
CA THR A 227 -11.27 3.00 -10.50
C THR A 227 -11.24 1.54 -10.09
N LEU A 228 -11.21 1.24 -8.80
CA LEU A 228 -11.20 -0.14 -8.34
C LEU A 228 -12.57 -0.81 -8.46
N THR A 229 -13.68 -0.08 -8.34
CA THR A 229 -15.02 -0.61 -8.64
C THR A 229 -15.11 -1.00 -10.11
N LEU A 230 -14.57 -0.18 -11.02
CA LEU A 230 -14.48 -0.53 -12.44
C LEU A 230 -13.66 -1.81 -12.67
N LEU A 231 -12.45 -1.89 -12.10
CA LEU A 231 -11.50 -2.97 -12.41
C LEU A 231 -11.79 -4.29 -11.68
N TYR A 232 -12.36 -4.23 -10.48
CA TYR A 232 -12.43 -5.38 -9.56
C TYR A 232 -13.76 -5.50 -8.81
N GLY A 233 -14.77 -4.70 -9.15
CA GLY A 233 -16.09 -4.82 -8.53
C GLY A 233 -16.73 -6.17 -8.77
#